data_AF-A0A6I4ZQY9-F1
#
_entry.id   AF-A0A6I4ZQY9-F1
#
_cell.length_a   1.000
_cell.length_b   1.000
_cell.length_c   1.000
_cell.angle_alpha   90.00
_cell.angle_beta   90.00
_cell.angle_gamma   90.00
#
_symmetry.space_group_name_H-M   'P 1'
#
loop_
_entity.id
_entity.type
_entity.pdbx_description
1 polymer ?
#
loop_
_entity_poly.entity_id
_entity_poly.type
_entity_poly.pdbx_seq_one_letter_code
_entity_poly.pdbx_strand_id
1 'polypeptide(L)'
;MTSSSGSRGFLSGRVGPVIVAVVVTAVVVFAACLALWLNLGGGAWRSEVSVMEVQLRYPDNPGRLTLVTASCNGCPRKTRFEETDQAVYVAVEAFSTPFHGGGDCQDSIEAQLGRPLGDRVVIDGNTGQAVSVRTDR
;
A
#
# COMPACT_ATOMS: atom_id res chain seq x y z
N MET A 1 13.85 60.95 50.84
CA MET A 1 12.98 61.42 49.73
C MET A 1 13.86 61.32 48.49
N THR A 2 13.67 60.41 47.54
CA THR A 2 12.47 60.20 46.73
C THR A 2 12.39 58.76 46.23
N SER A 3 11.15 58.27 46.16
CA SER A 3 10.72 56.97 45.66
C SER A 3 10.75 56.96 44.13
N SER A 4 11.27 55.89 43.51
CA SER A 4 11.12 55.60 42.09
C SER A 4 10.21 54.39 41.95
N SER A 5 8.97 54.67 41.56
CA SER A 5 7.85 53.75 41.41
C SER A 5 7.40 53.74 39.96
N GLY A 6 7.06 52.55 39.45
CA GLY A 6 6.29 52.36 38.22
C GLY A 6 7.13 51.92 37.01
N SER A 7 6.71 51.00 36.15
CA SER A 7 5.46 50.26 36.07
C SER A 7 5.75 49.00 35.24
N ARG A 8 5.53 47.82 35.82
CA ARG A 8 5.48 46.57 35.05
C ARG A 8 4.12 46.52 34.34
N GLY A 9 4.07 47.06 33.13
CA GLY A 9 2.93 46.95 32.23
C GLY A 9 2.76 45.49 31.78
N PHE A 10 2.05 44.71 32.58
CA PHE A 10 1.59 43.37 32.25
C PHE A 10 0.45 43.51 31.23
N LEU A 11 0.80 43.53 29.94
CA LEU A 11 -0.16 43.46 28.82
C LEU A 11 -0.74 42.03 28.72
N SER A 12 -1.48 41.62 29.75
CA SER A 12 -2.32 40.44 29.75
C SER A 12 -3.71 40.87 29.29
N GLY A 13 -4.05 40.64 28.03
CA GLY A 13 -5.42 40.93 27.57
C GLY A 13 -5.82 40.46 26.18
N ARG A 14 -4.89 40.10 25.29
CA ARG A 14 -5.26 39.70 23.91
C ARG A 14 -4.52 38.48 23.35
N VAL A 15 -3.55 37.93 24.09
CA VAL A 15 -2.71 36.84 23.56
C VAL A 15 -3.46 35.49 23.54
N GLY A 16 -4.37 35.27 24.50
CA GLY A 16 -5.16 34.03 24.60
C GLY A 16 -5.97 33.68 23.34
N PRO A 17 -6.88 34.53 22.86
CA PRO A 17 -7.70 34.21 21.67
C PRO A 17 -6.89 34.17 20.38
N VAL A 18 -5.83 34.97 20.26
CA VAL A 18 -4.95 34.98 19.08
C VAL A 18 -4.13 33.70 19.00
N ILE A 19 -3.55 33.24 20.12
CA ILE A 19 -2.80 31.97 20.17
C ILE A 19 -3.73 30.80 19.84
N VAL A 20 -4.94 30.77 20.42
CA VAL A 20 -5.92 29.71 20.13
C VAL A 20 -6.31 29.71 18.65
N ALA A 21 -6.59 30.87 18.05
CA ALA A 21 -6.91 30.97 16.63
C ALA A 21 -5.75 30.50 15.74
N VAL A 22 -4.51 30.85 16.08
CA VAL A 22 -3.30 30.41 15.35
C VAL A 22 -3.13 28.89 15.45
N VAL A 23 -3.28 28.31 16.64
CA VAL A 23 -3.18 26.86 16.85
C VAL A 23 -4.27 26.12 16.08
N VAL A 24 -5.53 26.57 16.15
CA VAL A 24 -6.64 25.95 15.42
C VAL A 24 -6.39 26.03 13.92
N THR A 25 -5.98 27.18 13.41
CA THR A 25 -5.67 27.35 11.97
C THR A 25 -4.53 26.43 11.55
N ALA A 26 -3.46 26.34 12.35
CA ALA A 26 -2.33 25.46 12.07
C ALA A 26 -2.74 23.97 12.04
N VAL A 27 -3.60 23.54 12.98
CA VAL A 27 -4.12 22.16 13.01
C VAL A 27 -4.99 21.87 11.79
N VAL A 28 -5.86 22.80 11.38
CA VAL A 28 -6.71 22.64 10.18
C VAL A 28 -5.87 22.58 8.91
N VAL A 29 -4.88 23.47 8.76
CA VAL A 29 -3.97 23.46 7.60
C VAL A 29 -3.17 22.17 7.57
N PHE A 30 -2.64 21.72 8.71
CA PHE A 30 -1.91 20.45 8.78
C PHE A 30 -2.79 19.26 8.41
N ALA A 31 -4.02 19.19 8.93
CA ALA A 31 -4.97 18.14 8.59
C ALA A 31 -5.33 18.16 7.09
N ALA A 32 -5.53 19.34 6.50
CA ALA A 32 -5.79 19.48 5.07
C ALA A 32 -4.59 19.06 4.20
N CYS A 33 -3.37 19.46 4.57
CA CYS A 33 -2.15 19.02 3.90
C CYS A 33 -1.93 17.52 4.02
N LEU A 34 -2.18 16.93 5.20
CA LEU A 34 -2.08 15.49 5.42
C LEU A 34 -3.11 14.75 4.57
N ALA A 35 -4.37 15.19 4.56
CA ALA A 35 -5.42 14.61 3.73
C ALA A 35 -5.07 14.69 2.24
N LEU A 36 -4.58 15.85 1.77
CA LEU A 36 -4.15 16.03 0.40
C LEU A 36 -2.96 15.12 0.07
N TRP A 37 -1.96 15.01 0.94
CA TRP A 37 -0.80 14.14 0.76
C TRP A 37 -1.17 12.66 0.71
N LEU A 38 -2.10 12.22 1.56
CA LEU A 38 -2.64 10.85 1.55
C LEU A 38 -3.43 10.56 0.26
N ASN A 39 -4.19 11.52 -0.26
CA ASN A 39 -4.98 11.36 -1.48
C ASN A 39 -4.15 11.47 -2.77
N LEU A 40 -3.09 12.29 -2.79
CA LEU A 40 -2.22 12.46 -3.95
C LEU A 40 -1.14 11.37 -4.08
N GLY A 41 -1.25 10.27 -3.33
CA GLY A 41 -0.33 9.13 -3.41
C GLY A 41 1.00 9.32 -2.66
N GLY A 42 1.17 10.41 -1.91
CA GLY A 42 2.30 10.58 -0.99
C GLY A 42 2.30 9.54 0.14
N GLY A 43 1.11 9.09 0.54
CA GLY A 43 0.92 7.95 1.45
C GLY A 43 0.87 6.58 0.77
N ALA A 44 1.14 6.47 -0.53
CA ALA A 44 1.10 5.20 -1.26
C ALA A 44 2.41 4.43 -1.04
N TRP A 45 2.53 3.79 0.11
CA TRP A 45 3.60 2.85 0.38
C TRP A 45 3.29 1.54 -0.34
N ARG A 46 4.31 0.91 -0.93
CA ARG A 46 4.16 -0.44 -1.46
C ARG A 46 4.45 -1.44 -0.35
N SER A 47 3.55 -2.39 -0.20
CA SER A 47 3.70 -3.52 0.69
C SER A 47 3.62 -4.81 -0.11
N GLU A 48 4.26 -5.86 0.40
CA GLU A 48 4.05 -7.20 -0.13
C GLU A 48 2.58 -7.60 0.06
N VAL A 49 2.02 -8.20 -0.98
CA VAL A 49 0.64 -8.69 -1.00
C VAL A 49 0.65 -10.17 -1.32
N SER A 50 -0.22 -10.91 -0.64
CA SER A 50 -0.35 -12.35 -0.85
C SER A 50 -1.01 -12.65 -2.20
N VAL A 51 -0.50 -13.70 -2.85
CA VAL A 51 -1.12 -14.27 -4.05
C VAL A 51 -2.22 -15.21 -3.59
N MET A 52 -3.46 -14.90 -3.94
CA MET A 52 -4.63 -15.66 -3.52
C MET A 52 -4.90 -16.84 -4.44
N GLU A 53 -4.72 -16.63 -5.74
CA GLU A 53 -5.00 -17.64 -6.76
C GLU A 53 -4.05 -17.46 -7.94
N VAL A 54 -3.71 -18.57 -8.58
CA VAL A 54 -2.96 -18.56 -9.84
C VAL A 54 -3.83 -19.21 -10.92
N GLN A 55 -4.06 -18.50 -12.01
CA GLN A 55 -4.76 -19.03 -13.17
C GLN A 55 -3.75 -19.37 -14.27
N LEU A 56 -3.73 -20.63 -14.69
CA LEU A 56 -2.95 -21.11 -15.82
C LEU A 56 -3.82 -21.01 -17.07
N ARG A 57 -3.33 -20.30 -18.09
CA ARG A 57 -4.02 -20.14 -19.37
C ARG A 57 -3.75 -21.33 -20.29
N TYR A 58 -4.47 -22.43 -20.10
CA TYR A 58 -4.28 -23.67 -20.86
C TYR A 58 -5.55 -23.98 -21.67
N PRO A 59 -5.46 -24.40 -22.95
CA PRO A 59 -4.27 -24.79 -23.71
C PRO A 59 -3.62 -23.66 -24.52
N ASP A 60 -4.25 -22.48 -24.60
CA ASP A 60 -3.85 -21.43 -25.54
C ASP A 60 -2.45 -20.87 -25.29
N ASN A 61 -2.00 -20.79 -24.02
CA ASN A 61 -0.69 -20.28 -23.64
C ASN A 61 -0.16 -20.96 -22.36
N PRO A 62 0.36 -22.20 -22.43
CA PRO A 62 0.72 -23.02 -21.25
C PRO A 62 1.88 -22.45 -20.41
N GLY A 63 2.51 -21.37 -20.87
CA GLY A 63 3.52 -20.62 -20.12
C GLY A 63 3.00 -19.34 -19.47
N ARG A 64 1.73 -18.94 -19.67
CA ARG A 64 1.20 -17.70 -19.10
C ARG A 64 0.40 -18.00 -17.82
N LEU A 65 0.84 -17.41 -16.72
CA LEU A 65 0.16 -17.41 -15.44
C LEU A 65 -0.45 -16.04 -15.19
N THR A 66 -1.70 -16.02 -14.73
CA THR A 66 -2.34 -14.84 -14.16
C THR A 66 -2.34 -14.99 -12.64
N LEU A 67 -1.63 -14.11 -11.96
CA LEU A 67 -1.51 -14.08 -10.51
C LEU A 67 -2.59 -13.14 -9.97
N VAL A 68 -3.51 -13.67 -9.19
CA VAL A 68 -4.57 -12.90 -8.54
C VAL A 68 -4.11 -12.56 -7.13
N THR A 69 -4.09 -11.28 -6.80
CA THR A 69 -3.55 -10.76 -5.54
C THR A 69 -4.60 -10.05 -4.71
N ALA A 70 -4.41 -10.09 -3.40
CA ALA A 70 -5.24 -9.38 -2.43
C ALA A 70 -4.95 -7.86 -2.42
N SER A 71 -5.09 -7.20 -3.57
CA SER A 71 -4.94 -5.75 -3.71
C SER A 71 -6.08 -5.15 -4.52
N CYS A 72 -6.33 -3.85 -4.32
CA CYS A 72 -7.41 -3.14 -5.01
C CYS A 72 -6.87 -1.88 -5.69
N ASN A 73 -6.83 -1.88 -7.02
CA ASN A 73 -6.21 -0.82 -7.81
C ASN A 73 -4.78 -0.48 -7.32
N GLY A 74 -4.09 -1.47 -6.76
CA GLY A 74 -2.79 -1.31 -6.13
C GLY A 74 -1.63 -1.33 -7.13
N CYS A 75 -1.92 -1.47 -8.43
CA CYS A 75 -0.92 -1.66 -9.49
C CYS A 75 0.13 -2.70 -9.07
N PRO A 76 -0.29 -3.96 -8.86
CA PRO A 76 0.60 -5.02 -8.40
C PRO A 76 1.79 -5.16 -9.36
N ARG A 77 2.97 -5.43 -8.81
CA ARG A 77 4.17 -5.73 -9.58
C ARG A 77 4.94 -6.88 -8.95
N LYS A 78 5.54 -7.72 -9.78
CA LYS A 78 6.37 -8.84 -9.34
C LYS A 78 7.69 -8.29 -8.79
N THR A 79 8.01 -8.61 -7.54
CA THR A 79 9.30 -8.31 -6.91
C THR A 79 10.27 -9.47 -7.06
N ARG A 80 9.74 -10.70 -7.03
CA ARG A 80 10.50 -11.93 -7.24
C ARG A 80 9.72 -12.86 -8.14
N PHE A 81 10.41 -13.44 -9.10
CA PHE A 81 9.89 -14.50 -9.96
C PHE A 81 11.03 -15.46 -10.27
N GLU A 82 11.05 -16.60 -9.60
CA GLU A 82 12.14 -17.57 -9.70
C GLU A 82 11.58 -18.95 -10.00
N GLU A 83 12.11 -19.56 -11.06
CA GLU A 83 11.69 -20.89 -11.49
C GLU A 83 12.77 -21.91 -11.18
N THR A 84 12.38 -22.97 -10.48
CA THR A 84 13.17 -24.17 -10.26
C THR A 84 12.53 -25.36 -10.98
N ASP A 85 13.19 -26.51 -10.93
CA ASP A 85 12.63 -27.74 -11.50
C ASP A 85 11.42 -28.28 -10.70
N GLN A 86 11.24 -27.86 -9.45
CA GLN A 86 10.18 -28.36 -8.55
C GLN A 86 9.11 -27.30 -8.21
N ALA A 87 9.48 -26.03 -8.23
CA ALA A 87 8.62 -24.95 -7.78
C ALA A 87 8.83 -23.64 -8.55
N VAL A 88 7.80 -22.80 -8.56
CA VAL A 88 7.83 -21.41 -9.03
C VAL A 88 7.58 -20.49 -7.84
N TYR A 89 8.57 -19.69 -7.48
CA TYR A 89 8.47 -18.71 -6.39
C TYR A 89 8.04 -17.37 -6.94
N VAL A 90 6.97 -16.80 -6.37
CA VAL A 90 6.37 -15.55 -6.82
C VAL A 90 6.18 -14.63 -5.62
N ALA A 91 6.73 -13.43 -5.68
CA ALA A 91 6.42 -12.37 -4.73
C ALA A 91 5.88 -11.15 -5.47
N VAL A 92 4.83 -10.53 -4.92
CA VAL A 92 4.15 -9.39 -5.50
C VAL A 92 4.03 -8.28 -4.46
N GLU A 93 4.24 -7.05 -4.90
CA GLU A 93 3.95 -5.86 -4.10
C GLU A 93 2.93 -4.96 -4.80
N ALA A 94 2.07 -4.32 -4.02
CA ALA A 94 1.06 -3.39 -4.50
C ALA A 94 1.03 -2.14 -3.62
N PHE A 95 0.52 -1.04 -4.16
CA PHE A 95 0.27 0.17 -3.38
C PHE A 95 -0.83 -0.09 -2.36
N SER A 96 -0.53 0.19 -1.10
CA SER A 96 -1.50 0.20 -0.02
C SER A 96 -2.01 1.63 0.16
N THR A 97 -3.33 1.82 0.07
CA THR A 97 -3.94 3.11 0.41
C THR A 97 -4.86 2.92 1.62
N PRO A 98 -4.80 3.80 2.63
CA PRO A 98 -5.47 3.60 3.92
C PRO A 98 -7.01 3.55 3.84
N PHE A 99 -7.61 3.88 2.70
CA PHE A 99 -9.05 3.95 2.51
C PHE A 99 -9.61 3.01 1.44
N HIS A 100 -8.77 2.21 0.76
CA HIS A 100 -9.22 1.28 -0.28
C HIS A 100 -8.64 -0.12 -0.03
N GLY A 101 -9.49 -1.01 0.50
CA GLY A 101 -9.15 -2.39 0.84
C GLY A 101 -10.40 -3.13 1.30
N GLY A 102 -11.36 -3.32 0.40
CA GLY A 102 -12.48 -4.24 0.62
C GLY A 102 -12.09 -5.63 0.12
N GLY A 103 -12.38 -6.68 0.91
CA GLY A 103 -12.03 -8.07 0.59
C GLY A 103 -12.60 -8.63 -0.72
N ASP A 104 -13.48 -7.87 -1.38
CA ASP A 104 -14.10 -8.20 -2.66
C ASP A 104 -13.35 -7.64 -3.88
N CYS A 105 -12.32 -6.82 -3.66
CA CYS A 105 -11.53 -6.23 -4.73
C CYS A 105 -10.19 -6.96 -4.88
N GLN A 106 -9.87 -7.36 -6.11
CA GLN A 106 -8.67 -8.11 -6.45
C GLN A 106 -8.04 -7.50 -7.70
N ASP A 107 -6.71 -7.48 -7.73
CA ASP A 107 -5.94 -7.15 -8.92
C ASP A 107 -5.24 -8.38 -9.45
N SER A 108 -5.01 -8.41 -10.77
CA SER A 108 -4.29 -9.48 -11.45
C SER A 108 -3.04 -8.98 -12.15
N ILE A 109 -1.97 -9.78 -12.15
CA ILE A 109 -0.76 -9.53 -12.93
C ILE A 109 -0.34 -10.78 -13.70
N GLU A 110 0.09 -10.60 -14.95
CA GLU A 110 0.58 -11.71 -15.76
C GLU A 110 2.06 -12.02 -15.48
N ALA A 111 2.39 -13.31 -15.50
CA ALA A 111 3.73 -13.85 -15.47
C ALA A 111 3.94 -14.87 -16.59
N GLN A 112 5.10 -14.79 -17.23
CA GLN A 112 5.50 -15.72 -18.27
C GLN A 112 6.51 -16.70 -17.67
N LEU A 113 6.19 -17.97 -17.71
CA LEU A 113 7.08 -19.06 -17.37
C LEU A 113 8.03 -19.35 -18.53
N GLY A 114 9.26 -19.71 -18.21
CA GLY A 114 10.25 -20.21 -19.16
C GLY A 114 9.98 -21.66 -19.59
N ARG A 115 9.27 -22.44 -18.77
CA ARG A 115 8.82 -23.81 -19.08
C ARG A 115 7.37 -24.01 -18.64
N PRO A 116 6.59 -24.94 -19.23
CA PRO A 116 5.22 -25.24 -18.78
C PRO A 116 5.17 -25.58 -17.29
N LEU A 117 4.12 -25.18 -16.58
CA LEU A 117 4.03 -25.38 -15.12
C LEU A 117 4.15 -26.87 -14.74
N GLY A 118 3.41 -27.74 -15.43
CA GLY A 118 3.42 -29.19 -15.17
C GLY A 118 3.00 -29.50 -13.74
N ASP A 119 3.77 -30.35 -13.06
CA ASP A 119 3.53 -30.76 -11.67
C ASP A 119 4.22 -29.82 -10.65
N ARG A 120 4.85 -28.73 -11.11
CA ARG A 120 5.54 -27.78 -10.22
C ARG A 120 4.54 -27.03 -9.36
N VAL A 121 4.88 -26.84 -8.09
CA VAL A 121 4.09 -26.04 -7.16
C VAL A 121 4.37 -24.56 -7.34
N VAL A 122 3.37 -23.71 -7.19
CA VAL A 122 3.56 -22.25 -7.10
C VAL A 122 3.60 -21.87 -5.63
N ILE A 123 4.64 -21.15 -5.21
CA ILE A 123 4.86 -20.74 -3.82
C ILE A 123 4.81 -19.21 -3.76
N ASP A 124 3.95 -18.70 -2.89
CA ASP A 124 3.91 -17.27 -2.56
C ASP A 124 5.13 -16.93 -1.69
N GLY A 125 5.98 -16.03 -2.18
CA GLY A 125 7.19 -15.59 -1.50
C GLY A 125 6.93 -14.76 -0.24
N ASN A 126 5.74 -14.15 -0.11
CA ASN A 126 5.35 -13.39 1.07
C ASN A 126 4.98 -14.33 2.24
N THR A 127 4.19 -15.37 1.95
CA THR A 127 3.68 -16.30 2.98
C THR A 127 4.49 -17.59 3.12
N GLY A 128 5.29 -17.93 2.10
CA GLY A 128 5.96 -19.23 1.98
C GLY A 128 5.01 -20.39 1.70
N GLN A 129 3.73 -20.12 1.43
CA GLN A 129 2.71 -21.16 1.23
C GLN A 129 2.50 -21.49 -0.25
N ALA A 130 2.10 -22.74 -0.50
CA ALA A 130 1.68 -23.15 -1.83
C ALA A 130 0.35 -22.49 -2.19
N VAL A 131 0.27 -21.93 -3.40
CA VAL A 131 -0.93 -21.28 -3.92
C VAL A 131 -1.68 -22.25 -4.82
N SER A 132 -3.00 -22.28 -4.70
CA SER A 132 -3.84 -23.09 -5.58
C SER A 132 -3.78 -22.59 -7.02
N VAL A 133 -3.52 -23.52 -7.94
CA VAL A 133 -3.51 -23.25 -9.38
C VAL A 133 -4.83 -23.73 -9.98
N ARG A 134 -5.56 -22.83 -10.64
CA ARG A 134 -6.73 -23.16 -11.45
C ARG A 134 -6.37 -23.10 -12.93
N THR A 135 -6.88 -24.03 -13.70
CA THR A 135 -6.85 -23.95 -15.17
C THR A 135 -8.12 -23.27 -15.64
N ASP A 136 -8.02 -22.24 -16.47
CA ASP A 136 -9.18 -21.83 -17.27
C ASP A 136 -9.53 -22.99 -18.23
N ARG A 137 -10.82 -23.25 -18.43
CA ARG A 137 -11.31 -24.40 -19.19
C ARG A 137 -12.45 -23.97 -20.06
#